data_AF-A0A941ZYD1-F1
#
_entry.id   AF-A0A941ZYD1-F1
#
_cell.length_a   1.000
_cell.length_b   1.000
_cell.length_c   1.000
_cell.angle_alpha   90.00
_cell.angle_beta   90.00
_cell.angle_gamma   90.00
#
_symmetry.space_group_name_H-M   'P 1'
#
loop_
_entity.id
_entity.type
_entity.pdbx_description
1 polymer ?
#
loop_
_entity_poly.entity_id
_entity_poly.type
_entity_poly.pdbx_seq_one_letter_code
_entity_poly.pdbx_strand_id
1 'polypeptide(L)'
;MNHLRANGFRVKPVAVEDTAVMRKRHGIPEALGGCHTAVIEGYAIEGHVPAREIRRLLAERPDAAGLAVPGMPQGSPGMESAKPVRYNVLLVDKSGRHSVYARY
;
A
#
# COMPACT_ATOMS: atom_id res chain seq x y z
N MET A 1 -4.36 3.68 9.63
CA MET A 1 -4.40 2.52 10.57
C MET A 1 -5.82 2.15 11.01
N ASN A 2 -6.66 3.10 11.42
CA ASN A 2 -8.05 2.82 11.83
C ASN A 2 -8.85 2.11 10.73
N HIS A 3 -8.68 2.52 9.46
CA HIS A 3 -9.26 1.84 8.31
C HIS A 3 -9.00 0.33 8.28
N LEU A 4 -7.74 -0.08 8.44
CA LEU A 4 -7.36 -1.49 8.42
C LEU A 4 -7.96 -2.25 9.62
N ARG A 5 -7.92 -1.66 10.82
CA ARG A 5 -8.51 -2.28 12.03
C ARG A 5 -10.03 -2.44 11.89
N ALA A 6 -10.74 -1.44 11.40
CA ALA A 6 -12.17 -1.51 11.12
C ALA A 6 -12.51 -2.56 10.07
N ASN A 7 -11.59 -2.82 9.14
CA ASN A 7 -11.67 -3.89 8.16
C ASN A 7 -11.11 -5.22 8.68
N GLY A 8 -10.98 -5.43 10.00
CA GLY A 8 -10.63 -6.72 10.61
C GLY A 8 -9.15 -7.11 10.53
N PHE A 9 -8.26 -6.21 10.10
CA PHE A 9 -6.82 -6.48 10.11
C PHE A 9 -6.23 -6.21 11.50
N ARG A 10 -5.41 -7.16 11.99
CA ARG A 10 -4.61 -6.95 13.19
C ARG A 10 -3.35 -6.14 12.85
N VAL A 11 -3.39 -4.84 13.13
CA VAL A 11 -2.29 -3.92 12.83
C VAL A 11 -1.40 -3.72 14.06
N LYS A 12 -0.12 -4.09 13.93
CA LYS A 12 0.94 -3.77 14.90
C LYS A 12 1.76 -2.57 14.39
N PRO A 13 1.59 -1.38 14.96
CA PRO A 13 2.41 -0.23 14.58
C PRO A 13 3.85 -0.45 15.05
N VAL A 14 4.81 -0.09 14.20
CA VAL A 14 6.23 -0.04 14.53
C VAL A 14 6.70 1.34 14.08
N ALA A 15 7.10 2.18 15.04
CA ALA A 15 7.73 3.45 14.72
C ALA A 15 9.13 3.16 14.18
N VAL A 16 9.44 3.72 13.02
CA VAL A 16 10.76 3.65 12.39
C VAL A 16 11.15 5.06 12.00
N GLU A 17 12.44 5.38 12.09
CA GLU A 17 12.96 6.68 11.67
C GLU A 17 12.93 6.83 10.15
N ASP A 18 13.05 5.72 9.41
CA ASP A 18 13.04 5.71 7.96
C ASP A 18 12.30 4.49 7.39
N THR A 19 11.24 4.75 6.63
CA THR A 19 10.46 3.73 5.92
C THR A 19 11.12 3.28 4.62
N ALA A 20 12.09 4.03 4.07
CA ALA A 20 12.82 3.69 2.86
C ALA A 20 13.57 2.36 2.98
N VAL A 21 14.10 2.05 4.18
CA VAL A 21 14.75 0.77 4.47
C VAL A 21 13.78 -0.40 4.26
N MET A 22 12.53 -0.26 4.70
CA MET A 22 11.51 -1.29 4.54
C MET A 22 11.04 -1.39 3.09
N ARG A 23 10.80 -0.27 2.41
CA ARG A 23 10.48 -0.26 0.97
C ARG A 23 11.51 -1.00 0.14
N LYS A 24 12.79 -0.64 0.31
CA LYS A 24 13.91 -1.24 -0.42
C LYS A 24 14.04 -2.73 -0.13
N ARG A 25 13.90 -3.12 1.14
CA ARG A 25 13.94 -4.54 1.55
C ARG A 25 12.84 -5.37 0.89
N HIS A 26 11.68 -4.77 0.64
CA HIS A 26 10.54 -5.44 0.03
C HIS A 26 10.35 -5.14 -1.47
N GLY A 27 11.36 -4.59 -2.14
CA GLY A 27 11.35 -4.41 -3.60
C GLY A 27 10.40 -3.31 -4.11
N ILE A 28 9.96 -2.41 -3.24
CA ILE A 28 9.16 -1.24 -3.65
C ILE A 28 10.12 -0.12 -4.08
N PRO A 29 10.03 0.37 -5.35
CA PRO A 29 10.82 1.50 -5.82
C PRO A 29 10.57 2.76 -5.00
N GLU A 30 11.61 3.57 -4.81
CA GLU A 30 11.53 4.81 -4.04
C GLU A 30 10.48 5.78 -4.61
N ALA A 31 10.37 5.84 -5.95
CA ALA A 31 9.39 6.64 -6.67
C ALA A 31 7.92 6.26 -6.38
N LEU A 32 7.67 5.07 -5.84
CA LEU A 32 6.32 4.61 -5.45
C LEU A 32 6.06 4.79 -3.94
N GLY A 33 6.94 5.51 -3.23
CA GLY A 33 6.81 5.77 -1.81
C GLY A 33 5.54 6.51 -1.41
N GLY A 34 4.94 6.05 -0.32
CA GLY A 34 3.99 6.80 0.48
C GLY A 34 4.62 7.17 1.83
N CYS A 35 3.76 7.51 2.79
CA CYS A 35 4.21 7.89 4.14
C CYS A 35 4.46 6.71 5.07
N HIS A 36 4.00 5.52 4.72
CA HIS A 36 4.14 4.33 5.56
C HIS A 36 4.16 3.05 4.72
N THR A 37 4.89 2.07 5.22
CA THR A 37 4.95 0.72 4.66
C THR A 37 4.41 -0.26 5.70
N ALA A 38 3.47 -1.10 5.31
CA ALA A 38 3.07 -2.27 6.07
C ALA A 38 3.54 -3.55 5.37
N VAL A 39 3.72 -4.63 6.12
CA VAL A 39 4.04 -5.94 5.57
C VAL A 39 3.01 -6.94 6.06
N ILE A 40 2.43 -7.70 5.13
CA ILE A 40 1.45 -8.73 5.43
C ILE A 40 1.68 -9.96 4.53
N GLU A 41 1.87 -11.12 5.16
CA GLU A 41 2.13 -12.40 4.47
C GLU A 41 3.23 -12.34 3.39
N GLY A 42 4.25 -11.50 3.59
CA GLY A 42 5.37 -11.31 2.67
C GLY A 42 5.18 -10.19 1.64
N TYR A 43 3.97 -9.63 1.51
CA TYR A 43 3.70 -8.49 0.63
C TYR A 43 3.92 -7.16 1.34
N ALA A 44 4.52 -6.20 0.63
CA ALA A 44 4.55 -4.81 1.05
C ALA A 44 3.25 -4.08 0.66
N ILE A 45 2.72 -3.28 1.58
CA ILE A 45 1.59 -2.40 1.36
C ILE A 45 2.07 -0.98 1.60
N GLU A 46 2.28 -0.24 0.52
CA GLU A 46 2.88 1.09 0.53
C GLU A 46 1.81 2.19 0.41
N GLY A 47 1.77 3.08 1.39
CA GLY A 47 0.85 4.21 1.43
C GLY A 47 -0.60 3.82 1.69
N HIS A 48 -1.52 4.65 1.22
CA HIS A 48 -2.95 4.59 1.54
C HIS A 48 -3.71 3.58 0.67
N VAL A 49 -3.30 2.31 0.72
CA VAL A 49 -3.96 1.22 -0.03
C VAL A 49 -5.31 0.86 0.61
N PRO A 50 -6.41 0.79 -0.16
CA PRO A 50 -7.70 0.32 0.35
C PRO A 50 -7.66 -1.13 0.83
N ALA A 51 -8.26 -1.38 2.00
CA ALA A 51 -8.42 -2.71 2.59
C ALA A 51 -9.00 -3.75 1.62
N ARG A 52 -9.89 -3.35 0.71
CA ARG A 52 -10.44 -4.20 -0.35
C ARG A 52 -9.35 -4.78 -1.24
N GLU A 53 -8.41 -3.95 -1.70
CA GLU A 53 -7.33 -4.40 -2.59
C GLU A 53 -6.31 -5.25 -1.85
N ILE A 54 -6.07 -4.98 -0.55
CA ILE A 54 -5.24 -5.84 0.30
C ILE A 54 -5.86 -7.24 0.41
N ARG A 55 -7.17 -7.33 0.64
CA ARG A 55 -7.89 -8.62 0.70
C ARG A 55 -7.79 -9.37 -0.62
N ARG A 56 -7.97 -8.65 -1.73
CA ARG A 56 -7.85 -9.21 -3.08
C ARG A 56 -6.44 -9.76 -3.33
N LEU A 57 -5.40 -9.01 -2.97
CA LEU A 57 -4.01 -9.46 -3.05
C LEU A 57 -3.78 -10.75 -2.26
N LEU A 58 -4.28 -10.84 -1.03
CA LEU A 58 -4.12 -12.02 -0.18
C LEU A 58 -4.94 -13.23 -0.67
N ALA A 59 -6.04 -13.00 -1.38
CA ALA A 59 -6.84 -14.07 -1.98
C ALA A 59 -6.20 -14.59 -3.28
N GLU A 60 -5.76 -13.69 -4.15
CA GLU A 60 -5.17 -14.04 -5.46
C GLU A 60 -3.72 -14.50 -5.34
N ARG A 61 -2.99 -14.03 -4.32
CA ARG A 61 -1.57 -14.30 -4.05
C ARG A 61 -0.69 -14.22 -5.30
N PRO A 62 -0.72 -13.12 -6.07
CA PRO A 62 0.09 -13.00 -7.27
C PRO A 62 1.58 -13.00 -6.93
N ASP A 63 2.42 -13.36 -7.91
CA ASP A 63 3.88 -13.23 -7.78
C ASP A 63 4.29 -11.76 -7.88
N ALA A 64 4.24 -11.08 -6.72
CA ALA A 64 4.45 -9.65 -6.61
C ALA A 64 5.21 -9.31 -5.33
N ALA A 65 5.85 -8.14 -5.33
CA ALA A 65 6.40 -7.52 -4.14
C ALA A 65 5.28 -6.96 -3.25
N GLY A 66 4.22 -6.40 -3.84
CA GLY A 66 3.14 -5.81 -3.06
C GLY A 66 2.26 -4.81 -3.82
N LEU A 67 1.54 -4.01 -3.05
CA LEU A 67 0.69 -2.91 -3.55
C LEU A 67 1.25 -1.55 -3.13
N ALA A 68 1.10 -0.55 -3.98
CA ALA A 68 1.49 0.82 -3.68
C ALA A 68 0.43 1.84 -4.11
N VAL A 69 0.21 2.84 -3.26
CA VAL A 69 -0.43 4.12 -3.59
C VAL A 69 0.61 5.22 -3.36
N PRO A 70 1.29 5.69 -4.42
CA PRO A 70 2.33 6.70 -4.28
C PRO A 70 1.81 8.03 -3.74
N GLY A 71 2.62 8.69 -2.90
CA GLY A 71 2.28 9.98 -2.29
C GLY A 71 1.16 9.87 -1.25
N MET A 72 0.24 10.85 -1.28
CA MET A 72 -0.90 10.95 -0.34
C MET A 72 -2.13 11.54 -1.05
N PRO A 73 -2.76 10.80 -1.99
CA PRO A 73 -3.91 11.32 -2.71
C PRO A 73 -5.09 11.56 -1.77
N GLN A 74 -5.71 12.75 -1.86
CA GLN A 74 -6.93 13.08 -1.14
C GLN A 74 -8.08 12.17 -1.57
N GLY A 75 -8.84 11.63 -0.61
CA GLY A 75 -9.88 10.62 -0.84
C GLY A 75 -9.39 9.18 -0.70
N SER A 76 -8.09 8.94 -0.52
CA SER A 76 -7.59 7.63 -0.13
C SER A 76 -7.88 7.34 1.37
N PRO A 77 -7.88 6.06 1.81
CA PRO A 77 -8.21 5.72 3.19
C PRO A 77 -7.31 6.40 4.22
N GLY A 78 -7.89 7.14 5.17
CA GLY A 78 -7.16 7.98 6.13
C GLY A 78 -6.75 9.36 5.59
N MET A 79 -7.15 9.71 4.36
CA MET A 79 -7.02 11.01 3.72
C MET A 79 -8.38 11.49 3.18
N GLU A 80 -9.47 11.15 3.85
CA GLU A 80 -10.83 11.48 3.44
C GLU A 80 -10.98 13.00 3.22
N SER A 81 -11.56 13.38 2.08
CA SER A 81 -11.69 14.79 1.68
C SER A 81 -13.01 14.99 0.93
N ALA A 82 -13.61 16.18 1.08
CA ALA A 82 -14.78 16.60 0.32
C ALA A 82 -14.47 16.80 -1.18
N LYS A 83 -13.18 16.85 -1.55
CA LYS A 83 -12.70 16.98 -2.94
C LYS A 83 -11.70 15.84 -3.23
N PRO A 84 -12.17 14.60 -3.40
CA PRO A 84 -11.29 13.48 -3.68
C PRO A 84 -10.62 13.64 -5.04
N VAL A 85 -9.37 13.22 -5.14
CA VAL A 85 -8.61 13.16 -6.40
C VAL A 85 -8.53 11.72 -6.88
N ARG A 86 -8.49 11.52 -8.20
CA ARG A 86 -8.31 10.19 -8.76
C ARG A 86 -6.93 9.65 -8.43
N TYR A 87 -6.84 8.36 -8.15
CA TYR A 87 -5.57 7.69 -7.90
C TYR A 87 -5.62 6.23 -8.34
N ASN A 88 -4.44 5.66 -8.54
CA ASN A 88 -4.30 4.25 -8.86
C ASN A 88 -3.70 3.50 -7.68
N VAL A 89 -4.18 2.28 -7.48
CA VAL A 89 -3.48 1.27 -6.71
C VAL A 89 -2.62 0.49 -7.69
N LEU A 90 -1.32 0.41 -7.43
CA LEU A 90 -0.35 -0.24 -8.30
C LEU A 90 0.01 -1.60 -7.73
N LEU A 91 0.07 -2.63 -8.59
CA LEU A 91 0.71 -3.89 -8.27
C LEU A 91 2.18 -3.78 -8.66
N VAL A 92 3.08 -4.03 -7.72
CA VAL A 92 4.52 -3.94 -7.92
C VAL A 92 5.10 -5.36 -7.96
N ASP A 93 5.79 -5.72 -9.03
CA ASP A 93 6.46 -7.01 -9.14
C ASP A 93 7.80 -7.02 -8.38
N LYS A 94 8.41 -8.20 -8.23
CA LYS A 94 9.69 -8.37 -7.51
C LYS A 94 10.88 -7.67 -8.18
N SER A 95 10.74 -7.23 -9.43
CA SER A 95 11.74 -6.43 -10.16
C SER A 95 11.54 -4.92 -10.01
N GLY A 96 10.48 -4.50 -9.29
CA GLY A 96 10.11 -3.09 -9.11
C GLY A 96 9.32 -2.50 -10.28
N ARG A 97 8.94 -3.29 -11.29
CA ARG A 97 7.98 -2.85 -12.31
C ARG A 97 6.59 -2.84 -11.73
N HIS A 98 5.71 -2.03 -12.29
CA HIS A 98 4.36 -1.90 -11.76
C HIS A 98 3.30 -1.80 -12.86
N SER A 99 2.09 -2.23 -12.50
CA SER A 99 0.89 -2.13 -13.33
C SER A 99 -0.27 -1.62 -12.50
N VAL A 100 -1.30 -1.09 -13.16
CA VAL A 100 -2.51 -0.64 -12.46
C VAL A 100 -3.30 -1.86 -11.98
N TYR A 101 -3.49 -1.97 -10.66
CA TYR A 101 -4.27 -3.03 -10.02
C TYR A 101 -5.74 -2.63 -9.83
N ALA A 102 -5.96 -1.36 -9.47
CA ALA A 102 -7.28 -0.75 -9.33
C ALA A 102 -7.21 0.77 -9.54
N ARG A 103 -8.36 1.39 -9.86
CA ARG A 103 -8.51 2.84 -10.06
C ARG A 103 -9.60 3.38 -9.14
N TYR A 104 -9.36 4.56 -8.58
CA TYR A 104 -10.27 5.29 -7.69
C TYR A 104 -10.40 6.74 -8.16
#